data_AF-A0A350UTW8-F1
#
_entry.id   AF-A0A350UTW8-F1
#
_cell.length_a   1.000
_cell.length_b   1.000
_cell.length_c   1.000
_cell.angle_alpha   90.00
_cell.angle_beta   90.00
_cell.angle_gamma   90.00
#
_symmetry.space_group_name_H-M   'P 1'
#
loop_
_entity.id
_entity.type
_entity.pdbx_description
1 polymer ?
#
loop_
_entity_poly.entity_id
_entity_poly.type
_entity_poly.pdbx_seq_one_letter_code
_entity_poly.pdbx_strand_id
1 'polypeptide(L)'
;MTQWKNFYIAVFMLVAISFMGTQNASAQAGGHASVGLGHGEEGYLHLEEMIKHLEFGLKMPDAGQDLKSHGGVAIQHAREALKHYNEALKHANESLGRSARNPMMGGGSGGGGMQHEEGSSHSHDEGSH
;
A
#
# COMPACT_ATOMS: atom_id res chain seq x y z
N MET A 1 24.41 50.14 3.25
CA MET A 1 24.82 48.71 3.24
C MET A 1 23.91 47.81 4.07
N THR A 2 23.50 48.19 5.27
CA THR A 2 22.68 47.36 6.17
C THR A 2 21.29 47.02 5.60
N GLN A 3 20.62 47.96 4.92
CA GLN A 3 19.29 47.72 4.33
C GLN A 3 19.32 46.69 3.18
N TRP A 4 20.35 46.74 2.34
CA TRP A 4 20.53 45.74 1.28
C TRP A 4 20.86 44.36 1.85
N LYS A 5 21.69 44.30 2.89
CA LYS A 5 21.97 43.03 3.60
C LYS A 5 20.71 42.43 4.19
N ASN A 6 19.86 43.25 4.82
CA ASN A 6 18.59 42.80 5.39
C ASN A 6 17.60 42.36 4.31
N PHE A 7 17.60 43.02 3.15
CA PHE A 7 16.80 42.60 2.00
C PHE A 7 17.24 41.23 1.47
N TYR A 8 18.54 40.99 1.30
CA TYR A 8 19.05 39.68 0.89
C TYR A 8 18.73 38.59 1.91
N ILE A 9 18.85 38.87 3.20
CA ILE A 9 18.47 37.94 4.27
C ILE A 9 16.97 37.62 4.20
N ALA A 10 16.11 38.63 4.00
CA ALA A 10 14.67 38.43 3.90
C ALA A 10 14.29 37.57 2.68
N VAL A 11 14.89 37.82 1.53
CA VAL A 11 14.67 37.01 0.31
C VAL A 11 15.17 35.58 0.52
N PHE A 12 16.35 35.39 1.10
CA PHE A 12 16.89 34.07 1.40
C PHE A 12 15.98 33.29 2.37
N MET A 13 15.49 33.94 3.43
CA MET A 13 14.56 33.34 4.38
C MET A 13 13.22 32.97 3.72
N LEU A 14 12.70 33.83 2.83
CA LEU A 14 11.48 33.53 2.09
C LEU A 14 11.66 32.29 1.19
N VAL A 15 12.77 32.20 0.46
CA VAL A 15 13.09 31.02 -0.36
C VAL A 15 13.27 29.77 0.51
N ALA A 16 14.00 29.87 1.62
CA ALA A 16 14.24 28.76 2.53
C ALA A 16 12.94 28.23 3.16
N ILE A 17 12.04 29.13 3.59
CA ILE A 17 10.74 28.75 4.17
C ILE A 17 9.85 28.10 3.09
N SER A 18 9.81 28.66 1.87
CA SER A 18 9.07 28.04 0.77
C SER A 18 9.60 26.65 0.41
N PHE A 19 10.92 26.47 0.40
CA PHE A 19 11.54 25.17 0.12
C PHE A 19 11.27 24.14 1.22
N MET A 20 11.39 24.52 2.50
CA MET A 20 11.11 23.62 3.62
C MET A 20 9.63 23.22 3.70
N GLY A 21 8.73 24.18 3.42
CA GLY A 21 7.29 23.96 3.45
C GLY A 21 6.82 22.96 2.38
N THR A 22 7.37 23.02 1.17
CA THR A 22 7.01 22.09 0.08
C THR A 22 7.52 20.68 0.33
N GLN A 23 8.71 20.53 0.91
CA GLN A 23 9.25 19.20 1.27
C GLN A 23 8.37 18.49 2.31
N ASN A 24 7.96 19.18 3.37
CA ASN A 24 7.10 18.59 4.41
C ASN A 24 5.73 18.13 3.87
N ALA A 25 5.10 18.92 2.99
CA ALA A 25 3.83 18.56 2.39
C ALA A 25 3.94 17.30 1.50
N SER A 26 5.02 17.18 0.72
CA SER A 26 5.27 16.01 -0.12
C SER A 26 5.51 14.73 0.69
N ALA A 27 6.28 14.82 1.79
CA ALA A 27 6.57 13.69 2.67
C ALA A 27 5.30 13.20 3.39
N GLN A 28 4.47 14.11 3.88
CA GLN A 28 3.19 13.76 4.51
C GLN A 28 2.22 13.12 3.51
N ALA A 29 2.07 13.70 2.31
CA ALA A 29 1.21 13.15 1.27
C ALA A 29 1.68 11.76 0.81
N GLY A 30 3.01 11.58 0.63
CA GLY A 30 3.60 10.29 0.28
C GLY A 30 3.40 9.22 1.35
N GLY A 31 3.46 9.59 2.64
CA GLY A 31 3.20 8.68 3.76
C GLY A 31 1.76 8.17 3.80
N HIS A 32 0.76 9.04 3.61
CA HIS A 32 -0.64 8.60 3.55
C HIS A 32 -0.93 7.76 2.30
N ALA A 33 -0.33 8.12 1.16
CA ALA A 33 -0.49 7.38 -0.08
C ALA A 33 0.15 5.98 -0.01
N SER A 34 1.26 5.81 0.69
CA SER A 34 1.90 4.50 0.85
C SER A 34 1.10 3.55 1.75
N VAL A 35 0.49 4.05 2.83
CA VAL A 35 -0.44 3.26 3.66
C VAL A 35 -1.70 2.88 2.89
N GLY A 36 -2.28 3.84 2.16
CA GLY A 36 -3.44 3.58 1.30
C GLY A 36 -3.15 2.53 0.21
N LEU A 37 -1.95 2.56 -0.36
CA LEU A 37 -1.49 1.52 -1.30
C LEU A 37 -1.40 0.15 -0.62
N GLY A 38 -0.89 0.06 0.62
CA GLY A 38 -0.85 -1.18 1.38
C GLY A 38 -2.24 -1.80 1.59
N HIS A 39 -3.22 -1.01 2.02
CA HIS A 39 -4.62 -1.47 2.10
C HIS A 39 -5.19 -1.87 0.74
N GLY A 40 -4.74 -1.22 -0.34
CA GLY A 40 -5.08 -1.61 -1.70
C GLY A 40 -4.56 -3.00 -2.07
N GLU A 41 -3.31 -3.29 -1.73
CA GLU A 41 -2.69 -4.61 -1.94
C GLU A 41 -3.41 -5.70 -1.13
N GLU A 42 -3.78 -5.44 0.12
CA GLU A 42 -4.59 -6.35 0.95
C GLU A 42 -6.02 -6.53 0.38
N GLY A 43 -6.66 -5.44 -0.05
CA GLY A 43 -7.99 -5.47 -0.65
C GLY A 43 -8.06 -6.29 -1.93
N TYR A 44 -6.98 -6.29 -2.72
CA TYR A 44 -6.84 -7.16 -3.90
C TYR A 44 -6.87 -8.64 -3.49
N LEU A 45 -6.10 -9.02 -2.46
CA LEU A 45 -6.05 -10.40 -1.96
C LEU A 45 -7.40 -10.86 -1.40
N HIS A 46 -8.09 -9.99 -0.65
CA HIS A 46 -9.44 -10.28 -0.15
C HIS A 46 -10.43 -10.54 -1.28
N LEU A 47 -10.42 -9.73 -2.33
CA LEU A 47 -11.31 -9.92 -3.48
C LEU A 47 -10.99 -11.22 -4.24
N GLU A 48 -9.70 -11.56 -4.39
CA GLU A 48 -9.29 -12.83 -4.97
C GLU A 48 -9.79 -14.03 -4.14
N GLU A 49 -9.71 -13.95 -2.81
CA GLU A 49 -10.20 -15.01 -1.93
C GLU A 49 -11.74 -15.12 -1.94
N MET A 50 -12.44 -13.99 -2.00
CA MET A 50 -13.91 -13.98 -2.16
C MET A 50 -14.35 -14.68 -3.45
N ILE A 51 -13.60 -14.51 -4.55
CA ILE A 51 -13.87 -15.22 -5.81
C ILE A 51 -13.69 -16.73 -5.63
N LYS A 52 -12.61 -17.18 -4.96
CA LYS A 52 -12.39 -18.61 -4.69
C LYS A 52 -13.51 -19.21 -3.84
N HIS A 53 -13.99 -18.50 -2.82
CA HIS A 53 -15.13 -18.94 -2.01
C HIS A 53 -16.41 -19.06 -2.84
N LEU A 54 -16.69 -18.11 -3.72
CA LEU A 54 -17.84 -18.16 -4.61
C LEU A 54 -17.74 -19.31 -5.62
N GLU A 55 -16.56 -19.54 -6.20
CA GLU A 55 -16.28 -20.67 -7.08
C GLU A 55 -16.45 -22.01 -6.37
N PHE A 56 -16.02 -22.11 -5.11
CA PHE A 56 -16.23 -23.29 -4.29
C PHE A 56 -17.73 -23.52 -4.04
N GLY A 57 -18.46 -22.48 -3.63
CA GLY A 57 -19.90 -22.56 -3.40
C GLY A 57 -20.68 -23.05 -4.63
N LEU A 58 -20.30 -22.62 -5.83
CA LEU A 58 -20.92 -23.06 -7.09
C LEU A 58 -20.70 -24.53 -7.44
N LYS A 59 -19.63 -25.16 -6.91
CA LYS A 59 -19.33 -26.58 -7.14
C LYS A 59 -20.16 -27.50 -6.25
N MET A 60 -20.81 -26.96 -5.22
CA MET A 60 -21.61 -27.75 -4.28
C MET A 60 -22.87 -28.32 -4.97
N PRO A 61 -23.22 -29.60 -4.72
CA PRO A 61 -24.34 -30.25 -5.39
C PRO A 61 -25.68 -29.58 -5.08
N ASP A 62 -25.82 -29.04 -3.87
CA ASP A 62 -27.00 -28.34 -3.33
C ASP A 62 -27.00 -26.83 -3.61
N ALA A 63 -26.02 -26.30 -4.36
CA ALA A 63 -26.02 -24.89 -4.74
C ALA A 63 -27.32 -24.53 -5.48
N GLY A 64 -28.00 -23.50 -4.98
CA GLY A 64 -29.30 -23.03 -5.47
C GLY A 64 -29.25 -22.58 -6.93
N GLN A 65 -30.39 -22.68 -7.63
CA GLN A 65 -30.47 -22.31 -9.05
C GLN A 65 -30.12 -20.83 -9.30
N ASP A 66 -30.56 -19.93 -8.43
CA ASP A 66 -30.24 -18.50 -8.54
C ASP A 66 -28.73 -18.27 -8.44
N LEU A 67 -28.07 -18.91 -7.47
CA LEU A 67 -26.62 -18.86 -7.33
C LEU A 67 -25.92 -19.40 -8.58
N LYS A 68 -26.37 -20.53 -9.14
CA LYS A 68 -25.80 -21.09 -10.38
C LYS A 68 -25.99 -20.16 -11.59
N SER A 69 -27.15 -19.50 -11.68
CA SER A 69 -27.49 -18.61 -12.81
C SER A 69 -26.68 -17.31 -12.80
N HIS A 70 -26.43 -16.73 -11.62
CA HIS A 70 -25.74 -15.44 -11.49
C HIS A 70 -24.28 -15.56 -11.07
N GLY A 71 -23.90 -16.62 -10.36
CA GLY A 71 -22.59 -16.76 -9.75
C GLY A 71 -21.46 -16.82 -10.77
N GLY A 72 -21.66 -17.47 -11.93
CA GLY A 72 -20.66 -17.47 -13.00
C GLY A 72 -20.39 -16.07 -13.57
N VAL A 73 -21.45 -15.29 -13.79
CA VAL A 73 -21.36 -13.90 -14.26
C VAL A 73 -20.72 -13.00 -13.20
N ALA A 74 -21.08 -13.19 -11.93
CA ALA A 74 -20.48 -12.47 -10.81
C ALA A 74 -18.97 -12.74 -10.69
N ILE A 75 -18.53 -14.00 -10.85
CA ILE A 75 -17.11 -14.35 -10.89
C ILE A 75 -16.40 -13.70 -12.07
N GLN A 76 -17.02 -13.70 -13.26
CA GLN A 76 -16.43 -13.06 -14.43
C GLN A 76 -16.18 -11.57 -14.17
N HIS A 77 -17.19 -10.84 -13.69
CA HIS A 77 -17.05 -9.42 -13.37
C HIS A 77 -16.04 -9.17 -12.26
N ALA A 78 -16.00 -10.02 -11.22
CA ALA A 78 -15.02 -9.88 -10.15
C ALA A 78 -13.58 -10.11 -10.65
N ARG A 79 -13.36 -11.06 -11.57
CA ARG A 79 -12.05 -11.28 -12.20
C ARG A 79 -11.66 -10.13 -13.13
N GLU A 80 -12.60 -9.53 -13.85
CA GLU A 80 -12.36 -8.31 -14.64
C GLU A 80 -12.02 -7.12 -13.72
N ALA A 81 -12.72 -6.97 -12.60
CA ALA A 81 -12.42 -5.95 -11.60
C ALA A 81 -11.00 -6.14 -11.02
N LEU A 82 -10.58 -7.37 -10.74
CA LEU A 82 -9.20 -7.65 -10.30
C LEU A 82 -8.15 -7.20 -11.31
N LYS A 83 -8.38 -7.35 -12.62
CA LYS A 83 -7.45 -6.86 -13.64
C LYS A 83 -7.28 -5.34 -13.54
N HIS A 84 -8.39 -4.60 -13.45
CA HIS A 84 -8.34 -3.15 -13.29
C HIS A 84 -7.72 -2.72 -11.97
N TYR A 85 -7.99 -3.47 -10.89
CA TYR A 85 -7.38 -3.23 -9.58
C TYR A 85 -5.85 -3.43 -9.66
N ASN A 86 -5.38 -4.50 -10.29
CA ASN A 86 -3.95 -4.75 -10.46
C ASN A 86 -3.26 -3.60 -11.22
N GLU A 87 -3.87 -3.09 -12.30
CA GLU A 87 -3.32 -1.92 -13.02
C GLU A 87 -3.32 -0.65 -12.15
N ALA A 88 -4.36 -0.45 -11.32
CA ALA A 88 -4.40 0.66 -10.37
C ALA A 88 -3.28 0.56 -9.32
N LEU A 89 -3.02 -0.64 -8.79
CA LEU A 89 -1.91 -0.88 -7.85
C LEU A 89 -0.55 -0.65 -8.50
N LYS A 90 -0.39 -1.04 -9.77
CA LYS A 90 0.84 -0.78 -10.53
C LYS A 90 1.09 0.72 -10.68
N HIS A 91 0.09 1.47 -11.13
CA HIS A 91 0.21 2.93 -11.27
C HIS A 91 0.46 3.64 -9.93
N ALA A 92 -0.18 3.17 -8.85
CA ALA A 92 0.05 3.72 -7.52
C ALA A 92 1.46 3.43 -7.00
N ASN A 93 2.00 2.22 -7.25
CA ASN A 93 3.39 1.88 -6.96
C ASN A 93 4.35 2.79 -7.74
N GLU A 94 4.15 2.95 -9.06
CA GLU A 94 4.96 3.84 -9.91
C GLU A 94 4.93 5.29 -9.42
N SER A 95 3.75 5.79 -9.01
CA SER A 95 3.57 7.14 -8.48
C SER A 95 4.31 7.38 -7.16
N LEU A 96 4.53 6.31 -6.39
CA LEU A 96 5.29 6.33 -5.14
C LEU A 96 6.78 5.98 -5.32
N GLY A 97 7.23 5.78 -6.56
CA GLY A 97 8.61 5.33 -6.84
C GLY A 97 8.90 3.93 -6.32
N ARG A 98 7.86 3.13 -6.03
CA ARG A 98 7.98 1.71 -5.66
C ARG A 98 7.93 0.87 -6.93
N SER A 99 8.77 -0.15 -7.03
CA SER A 99 8.56 -1.19 -8.06
C SER A 99 7.21 -1.86 -7.81
N ALA A 100 6.42 -2.03 -8.87
CA ALA A 100 5.22 -2.86 -8.83
C ALA A 100 5.60 -4.27 -8.35
N ARG A 101 5.11 -4.64 -7.17
CA ARG A 101 5.32 -5.98 -6.58
C ARG A 101 4.05 -6.78 -6.76
N ASN A 102 4.18 -8.08 -7.04
CA ASN A 102 3.05 -8.99 -6.92
C ASN A 102 2.62 -9.06 -5.44
N PRO A 103 1.34 -8.83 -5.11
CA PRO A 103 0.84 -8.93 -3.74
C PRO A 103 1.17 -10.28 -3.08
N MET A 104 1.25 -11.34 -3.90
CA MET A 104 1.57 -12.73 -3.49
C MET A 104 3.03 -12.97 -3.05
N MET A 105 3.95 -12.04 -3.29
CA MET A 105 5.37 -12.15 -2.91
C MET A 105 5.73 -11.33 -1.68
N GLY A 106 4.76 -10.61 -1.09
CA GLY A 106 4.93 -9.73 0.07
C GLY A 106 4.62 -10.41 1.41
N GLY A 107 4.94 -11.68 1.56
CA GLY A 107 4.85 -12.37 2.85
C GLY A 107 6.03 -11.99 3.73
N GLY A 108 5.85 -10.96 4.56
CA GLY A 108 6.69 -10.69 5.72
C GLY A 108 7.73 -9.58 5.54
N SER A 109 7.64 -8.60 6.45
CA SER A 109 8.71 -7.71 6.93
C SER A 109 9.46 -6.84 5.91
N GLY A 110 9.39 -5.53 6.10
CA GLY A 110 10.31 -4.63 5.41
C GLY A 110 9.95 -3.15 5.43
N GLY A 111 9.57 -2.62 6.60
CA GLY A 111 9.71 -1.18 6.86
C GLY A 111 11.19 -0.83 6.76
N GLY A 112 11.63 -0.38 5.59
CA GLY A 112 13.01 0.02 5.34
C GLY A 112 13.17 1.51 5.59
N GLY A 113 13.70 1.86 6.76
CA GLY A 113 14.27 3.19 6.96
C GLY A 113 14.50 3.57 8.41
N MET A 114 15.48 2.95 9.10
CA MET A 114 16.40 3.61 10.04
C MET A 114 17.47 2.62 10.50
N GLN A 115 18.71 2.88 10.08
CA GLN A 115 19.89 2.28 10.68
C GLN A 115 20.02 2.82 12.11
N HIS A 116 20.12 1.94 13.09
CA HIS A 116 20.86 2.21 14.32
C HIS A 116 21.27 0.87 14.93
N GLU A 117 22.59 0.66 15.00
CA GLU A 117 23.19 -0.36 15.85
C GLU A 117 22.84 -0.04 17.30
N GLU A 118 22.46 -1.05 18.08
CA GLU A 118 23.14 -1.44 19.34
C GLU A 118 22.38 -2.61 19.97
N GLY A 119 23.14 -3.62 20.39
CA GLY A 119 22.62 -4.92 20.78
C GLY A 119 21.97 -4.96 22.16
N SER A 120 21.23 -6.03 22.41
CA SER A 120 21.14 -6.72 23.69
C SER A 120 20.42 -8.05 23.51
N SER A 121 21.11 -9.12 23.87
CA SER A 121 20.65 -10.52 23.89
C SER A 121 19.52 -10.72 24.91
N HIS A 122 18.41 -11.31 24.48
CA HIS A 122 17.43 -11.90 25.41
C HIS A 122 17.02 -13.30 24.95
N SER A 123 17.41 -14.28 25.77
CA SER A 123 17.16 -15.71 25.61
C SER A 123 15.68 -16.04 25.87
N HIS A 124 15.08 -16.82 24.97
CA HIS A 124 13.78 -17.45 25.17
C HIS A 124 13.95 -18.71 26.04
N ASP A 125 13.13 -18.81 27.09
CA ASP A 125 12.97 -20.02 27.90
C ASP A 125 11.68 -20.73 27.44
N GLU A 126 11.82 -21.95 26.92
CA GLU A 126 10.71 -22.83 26.58
C GLU A 126 10.17 -23.50 27.85
N GLY A 127 8.93 -23.18 28.21
CA GLY A 127 8.19 -23.88 29.26
C GLY A 127 7.06 -24.71 28.68
N SER A 128 7.33 -25.99 28.44
CA SER A 128 6.30 -27.02 28.27
C SER A 128 5.88 -27.51 29.66
N HIS A 129 4.58 -27.56 29.97
CA HIS A 129 3.89 -28.58 30.77
C HIS A 129 2.41 -28.24 30.95
#